data_AF-A0A2S0RJV6-F1
#
_entry.id   AF-A0A2S0RJV6-F1
#
_cell.length_a   1.000
_cell.length_b   1.000
_cell.length_c   1.000
_cell.angle_alpha   90.00
_cell.angle_beta   90.00
_cell.angle_gamma   90.00
#
_symmetry.space_group_name_H-M   'P 1'
#
loop_
_entity.id
_entity.type
_entity.pdbx_description
1 polymer ?
#
loop_
_entity_poly.entity_id
_entity_poly.type
_entity_poly.pdbx_seq_one_letter_code
_entity_poly.pdbx_strand_id
1 'polypeptide(L)'
;MEEIRKRTKVLEYSLKLESFVSYELANLLDISDYKSSKSLGNGSSALSINQKLNLLLDVENIDKKEKSTIEYFMSIRNQFMHNIDAVSFSYVIRKLDGLENKLKKEYPHNFKQKNDEKGFELCIESLFHDSIKILLDQKGNKLRKIMLLAAAESHEILKDKLRESLDKQIQLLEDFFKNYPEDKIDKYLVLTKIVLMDIEIEKETIDNTLIEIEKIKNPQKNTKNGI
;
A
#
# COMPACT_ATOMS: atom_id res chain seq x y z
N MET A 1 -16.95 -7.79 36.84
CA MET A 1 -16.55 -8.88 35.91
C MET A 1 -17.10 -8.64 34.51
N GLU A 2 -18.42 -8.42 34.36
CA GLU A 2 -19.00 -8.34 33.01
C GLU A 2 -18.67 -7.06 32.22
N GLU A 3 -18.53 -5.91 32.89
CA GLU A 3 -18.02 -4.68 32.26
C GLU A 3 -16.62 -4.89 31.67
N ILE A 4 -15.70 -5.44 32.47
CA ILE A 4 -14.33 -5.73 32.04
C ILE A 4 -14.35 -6.59 30.79
N ARG A 5 -15.20 -7.62 30.74
CA ARG A 5 -15.36 -8.47 29.56
C ARG A 5 -15.79 -7.69 28.31
N LYS A 6 -16.68 -6.70 28.44
CA LYS A 6 -17.13 -5.86 27.32
C LYS A 6 -15.99 -4.96 26.81
N ARG A 7 -15.26 -4.29 27.70
CA ARG A 7 -14.05 -3.51 27.35
C ARG A 7 -12.99 -4.38 26.68
N THR A 8 -12.70 -5.55 27.23
CA THR A 8 -11.74 -6.51 26.65
C THR A 8 -12.14 -6.94 25.25
N LYS A 9 -13.42 -7.23 25.01
CA LYS A 9 -13.91 -7.59 23.67
C LYS A 9 -13.67 -6.49 22.64
N VAL A 10 -13.99 -5.24 22.99
CA VAL A 10 -13.76 -4.09 22.10
C VAL A 10 -12.26 -3.84 21.90
N LEU A 11 -11.44 -3.99 22.95
CA LEU A 11 -9.99 -3.90 22.86
C LEU A 11 -9.42 -4.95 21.90
N GLU A 12 -9.86 -6.20 21.99
CA GLU A 12 -9.41 -7.28 21.12
C GLU A 12 -9.68 -6.96 19.64
N TYR A 13 -10.89 -6.52 19.32
CA TYR A 13 -11.22 -6.10 17.95
C TYR A 13 -10.41 -4.88 17.51
N SER A 14 -10.15 -3.94 18.42
CA SER A 14 -9.34 -2.75 18.13
C SER A 14 -7.90 -3.13 17.77
N LEU A 15 -7.28 -4.04 18.54
CA LEU A 15 -5.92 -4.51 18.29
C LEU A 15 -5.81 -5.30 16.99
N LYS A 16 -6.81 -6.14 16.68
CA LYS A 16 -6.88 -6.87 15.41
C LYS A 16 -7.00 -5.91 14.23
N LEU A 17 -7.89 -4.93 14.32
CA LEU A 17 -8.04 -3.90 13.28
C LEU A 17 -6.76 -3.09 13.12
N GLU A 18 -6.13 -2.66 14.20
CA GLU A 18 -4.86 -1.92 14.13
C GLU A 18 -3.74 -2.73 13.48
N SER A 19 -3.61 -4.02 13.85
CA SER A 19 -2.61 -4.89 13.22
C SER A 19 -2.88 -5.06 11.73
N PHE A 20 -4.15 -5.17 11.34
CA PHE A 20 -4.55 -5.28 9.95
C PHE A 20 -4.23 -4.00 9.17
N VAL A 21 -4.65 -2.83 9.67
CA VAL A 21 -4.34 -1.53 9.03
C VAL A 21 -2.83 -1.31 8.93
N SER A 22 -2.07 -1.68 9.96
CA SER A 22 -0.60 -1.55 9.95
C SER A 22 0.05 -2.44 8.88
N TYR A 23 -0.48 -3.65 8.70
CA TYR A 23 -0.05 -4.58 7.65
C TYR A 23 -0.39 -4.04 6.26
N GLU A 24 -1.62 -3.57 6.03
CA GLU A 24 -2.02 -3.02 4.73
C GLU A 24 -1.22 -1.77 4.37
N LEU A 25 -1.02 -0.84 5.31
CA LEU A 25 -0.14 0.31 5.09
C LEU A 25 1.31 -0.08 4.82
N ALA A 26 1.81 -1.14 5.45
CA ALA A 26 3.15 -1.62 5.20
C ALA A 26 3.30 -2.20 3.79
N ASN A 27 2.31 -2.99 3.34
CA ASN A 27 2.25 -3.46 1.96
C ASN A 27 2.18 -2.29 0.98
N LEU A 28 1.39 -1.27 1.30
CA LEU A 28 1.21 -0.05 0.50
C LEU A 28 2.52 0.73 0.32
N LEU A 29 3.35 0.76 1.36
CA LEU A 29 4.58 1.53 1.44
C LEU A 29 5.84 0.68 1.20
N ASP A 30 5.68 -0.58 0.81
CA ASP A 30 6.76 -1.56 0.63
C ASP A 30 7.68 -1.71 1.85
N ILE A 31 7.08 -1.73 3.05
CA ILE A 31 7.79 -1.92 4.33
C ILE A 31 7.74 -3.40 4.71
N SER A 32 8.87 -4.09 4.58
CA SER A 32 8.97 -5.54 4.81
C SER A 32 8.78 -5.97 6.27
N ASP A 33 9.21 -5.15 7.24
CA ASP A 33 9.00 -5.41 8.69
C ASP A 33 8.25 -4.25 9.36
N TYR A 34 6.92 -4.28 9.25
CA TYR A 34 6.07 -3.26 9.86
C TYR A 34 6.07 -3.31 11.40
N LYS A 35 6.46 -4.43 12.01
CA LYS A 35 6.42 -4.58 13.48
C LYS A 35 7.53 -3.79 14.15
N SER A 36 8.70 -3.72 13.53
CA SER A 36 9.82 -2.88 13.99
C SER A 36 9.79 -1.46 13.43
N SER A 37 8.89 -1.17 12.48
CA SER A 37 8.71 0.16 11.91
C SER A 37 8.43 1.21 12.98
N LYS A 38 9.15 2.33 12.90
CA LYS A 38 8.94 3.49 13.78
C LYS A 38 7.52 4.04 13.67
N SER A 39 6.92 4.00 12.49
CA SER A 39 5.59 4.59 12.22
C SER A 39 4.46 3.59 12.34
N LEU A 40 4.68 2.32 11.96
CA LEU A 40 3.63 1.29 11.88
C LEU A 40 3.68 0.25 12.99
N GLY A 41 4.79 0.16 13.72
CA GLY A 41 4.97 -0.79 14.81
C GLY A 41 4.19 -0.42 16.07
N ASN A 42 4.66 -0.94 17.21
CA ASN A 42 4.02 -0.78 18.52
C ASN A 42 4.80 0.15 19.47
N GLY A 43 5.79 0.88 18.95
CA GLY A 43 6.60 1.79 19.75
C GLY A 43 5.81 3.04 20.15
N SER A 44 6.30 3.77 21.15
CA SER A 44 5.70 5.03 21.62
C SER A 44 5.66 6.15 20.58
N SER A 45 6.47 6.03 19.52
CA SER A 45 6.49 6.95 18.38
C SER A 45 5.67 6.47 17.18
N ALA A 46 5.02 5.30 17.30
CA ALA A 46 4.16 4.78 16.25
C ALA A 46 2.89 5.62 16.11
N LEU A 47 2.36 5.63 14.90
CA LEU A 47 1.08 6.26 14.60
C LEU A 47 -0.02 5.56 15.39
N SER A 48 -0.95 6.35 15.93
CA SER A 48 -2.16 5.82 16.54
C SER A 48 -3.03 5.10 15.50
N ILE A 49 -3.86 4.17 15.95
CA ILE A 49 -4.85 3.49 15.10
C ILE A 49 -5.67 4.47 14.24
N ASN A 50 -6.09 5.62 14.78
CA ASN A 50 -6.84 6.64 14.04
C ASN A 50 -6.00 7.25 12.90
N GLN A 51 -4.73 7.54 13.15
CA GLN A 51 -3.83 8.11 12.15
C GLN A 51 -3.55 7.10 11.03
N LYS A 52 -3.27 5.85 11.40
CA LYS A 52 -3.07 4.75 10.44
C LYS A 52 -4.31 4.57 9.56
N LEU A 53 -5.49 4.51 10.18
CA LEU A 53 -6.74 4.35 9.46
C LEU A 53 -7.01 5.52 8.51
N ASN A 54 -6.84 6.77 8.96
CA ASN A 54 -7.02 7.93 8.08
C ASN A 54 -6.10 7.89 6.86
N LEU A 55 -4.82 7.52 7.04
CA LEU A 55 -3.89 7.35 5.91
C LEU A 55 -4.40 6.30 4.92
N LEU A 56 -4.92 5.18 5.41
CA LEU A 56 -5.45 4.12 4.56
C LEU A 56 -6.73 4.58 3.82
N LEU A 57 -7.64 5.25 4.53
CA LEU A 57 -8.88 5.80 3.99
C LEU A 57 -8.65 6.90 2.95
N ASP A 58 -7.58 7.68 3.07
CA ASP A 58 -7.22 8.74 2.12
C ASP A 58 -6.68 8.16 0.80
N VAL A 59 -6.13 6.95 0.85
CA VAL A 59 -5.54 6.27 -0.29
C VAL A 59 -6.54 5.35 -1.01
N GLU A 60 -7.43 4.72 -0.26
CA GLU A 60 -8.41 3.79 -0.80
C GLU A 60 -9.65 4.51 -1.37
N ASN A 61 -10.26 3.93 -2.40
CA ASN A 61 -11.51 4.44 -2.97
C ASN A 61 -12.72 3.90 -2.19
N ILE A 62 -12.76 4.24 -0.89
CA ILE A 62 -13.80 3.84 0.05
C ILE A 62 -14.96 4.83 -0.07
N ASP A 63 -16.18 4.32 -0.26
CA ASP A 63 -17.35 5.16 -0.35
C ASP A 63 -17.76 5.73 1.02
N LYS A 64 -18.63 6.74 1.00
CA LYS A 64 -19.03 7.45 2.23
C LYS A 64 -19.68 6.52 3.27
N LYS A 65 -20.42 5.50 2.83
CA LYS A 65 -21.12 4.57 3.72
C LYS A 65 -20.11 3.63 4.37
N GLU A 66 -19.21 3.07 3.58
CA GLU A 66 -18.11 2.22 4.03
C GLU A 66 -17.23 2.96 5.06
N LYS A 67 -16.87 4.22 4.77
CA LYS A 67 -16.13 5.08 5.72
C LYS A 67 -16.89 5.27 7.04
N SER A 68 -18.20 5.55 6.97
CA SER A 68 -19.03 5.70 8.17
C SER A 68 -19.09 4.43 9.02
N THR A 69 -19.12 3.24 8.42
CA THR A 69 -19.07 1.96 9.16
C THR A 69 -17.81 1.87 10.03
N ILE A 70 -16.66 2.20 9.46
CA ILE A 70 -15.38 2.19 10.17
C ILE A 70 -15.37 3.28 11.27
N GLU A 71 -15.83 4.49 10.96
CA GLU A 71 -15.91 5.60 11.92
C GLU A 71 -16.82 5.29 13.12
N TYR A 72 -17.92 4.55 12.91
CA TYR A 72 -18.79 4.10 14.00
C TYR A 72 -18.06 3.14 14.94
N PHE A 73 -17.33 2.16 14.40
CA PHE A 73 -16.51 1.26 15.21
C PHE A 73 -15.47 2.04 16.02
N MET A 74 -14.76 2.97 15.39
CA MET A 74 -13.75 3.80 16.05
C MET A 74 -14.34 4.68 17.15
N SER A 75 -15.55 5.21 16.95
CA SER A 75 -16.25 6.02 17.95
C SER A 75 -16.65 5.20 19.19
N ILE A 76 -17.18 3.99 18.97
CA ILE A 76 -17.50 3.03 20.06
C ILE A 76 -16.23 2.64 20.81
N ARG A 77 -15.17 2.29 20.08
CA ARG A 77 -13.86 1.97 20.65
C ARG A 77 -13.36 3.09 21.56
N ASN A 78 -13.41 4.33 21.11
CA ASN A 78 -12.90 5.46 21.88
C ASN A 78 -13.65 5.63 23.21
N GLN A 79 -14.97 5.43 23.22
CA GLN A 79 -15.74 5.44 24.47
C GLN A 79 -15.28 4.33 25.42
N PHE A 80 -15.17 3.08 24.94
CA PHE A 80 -14.73 1.98 25.80
C PHE A 80 -13.29 2.12 26.32
N MET A 81 -12.41 2.81 25.60
CA MET A 81 -11.00 2.98 26.00
C MET A 81 -10.77 4.19 26.91
N HIS A 82 -11.56 5.25 26.78
CA HIS A 82 -11.28 6.53 27.45
C HIS A 82 -12.37 6.98 28.43
N ASN A 83 -13.59 6.43 28.33
CA ASN A 83 -14.68 6.77 29.24
C ASN A 83 -14.77 5.73 30.37
N ILE A 84 -14.57 6.15 31.61
CA ILE A 84 -14.67 5.28 32.79
C ILE A 84 -16.11 4.79 33.02
N ASP A 85 -17.11 5.54 32.55
CA ASP A 85 -18.53 5.21 32.69
C ASP A 85 -19.06 4.27 31.60
N ALA A 86 -18.19 3.82 30.68
CA ALA A 86 -18.53 2.87 29.61
C ALA A 86 -18.76 1.44 30.14
N VAL A 87 -19.83 1.27 30.93
CA VAL A 87 -20.16 0.03 31.64
C VAL A 87 -20.94 -0.99 30.80
N SER A 88 -21.55 -0.54 29.69
CA SER A 88 -22.38 -1.37 28.80
C SER A 88 -22.36 -0.89 27.36
N PHE A 89 -22.71 -1.77 26.41
CA PHE A 89 -22.82 -1.43 24.99
C PHE A 89 -23.96 -0.43 24.75
N SER A 90 -25.11 -0.65 25.40
CA SER A 90 -26.25 0.27 25.32
C SER A 90 -25.89 1.67 25.81
N TYR A 91 -25.13 1.78 26.91
CA TYR A 91 -24.68 3.09 27.42
C TYR A 91 -23.82 3.80 26.39
N VAL A 92 -22.79 3.12 25.87
CA VAL A 92 -21.87 3.70 24.90
C VAL A 92 -22.58 4.14 23.63
N ILE A 93 -23.46 3.31 23.08
CA ILE A 93 -24.16 3.62 21.82
C ILE A 93 -25.15 4.76 22.00
N ARG A 94 -25.85 4.83 23.14
CA ARG A 94 -26.77 5.95 23.44
C ARG A 94 -26.06 7.27 23.70
N LYS A 95 -24.79 7.23 24.10
CA LYS A 95 -23.93 8.43 24.22
C LYS A 95 -23.44 8.95 22.87
N LEU A 96 -23.54 8.15 21.81
CA LEU A 96 -23.13 8.54 20.46
C LEU A 96 -24.38 8.96 19.67
N ASP A 97 -24.50 10.27 19.42
CA ASP A 97 -25.70 10.87 18.85
C ASP A 97 -26.15 10.20 17.53
N GLY A 98 -27.38 9.70 17.55
CA GLY A 98 -28.01 9.05 16.40
C GLY A 98 -27.45 7.68 16.01
N LEU A 99 -26.44 7.16 16.71
CA LEU A 99 -25.82 5.87 16.36
C LEU A 99 -26.78 4.69 16.57
N GLU A 100 -27.56 4.71 17.64
CA GLU A 100 -28.55 3.65 17.91
C GLU A 100 -29.49 3.41 16.72
N ASN A 101 -30.09 4.48 16.20
CA ASN A 101 -31.03 4.40 15.08
C ASN A 101 -30.35 3.91 13.80
N LYS A 102 -29.09 4.34 13.58
CA LYS A 102 -28.29 3.89 12.44
C LYS A 102 -28.00 2.39 12.53
N LEU A 103 -27.54 1.90 13.68
CA LEU A 103 -27.26 0.48 13.88
C LEU A 103 -28.51 -0.39 13.76
N LYS A 104 -29.65 0.06 14.32
CA LYS A 104 -30.93 -0.64 14.16
C LYS A 104 -31.39 -0.71 12.69
N LYS A 105 -31.08 0.31 11.89
CA LYS A 105 -31.38 0.35 10.45
C LYS A 105 -30.42 -0.51 9.62
N GLU A 106 -29.13 -0.47 9.90
CA GLU A 106 -28.09 -1.17 9.14
C GLU A 106 -27.99 -2.66 9.50
N TYR A 107 -28.22 -3.00 10.77
CA TYR A 107 -28.11 -4.35 11.32
C TYR A 107 -29.41 -4.83 12.00
N PRO A 108 -30.57 -4.79 11.33
CA PRO A 108 -31.85 -5.11 11.96
C PRO A 108 -31.92 -6.55 12.48
N HIS A 109 -31.19 -7.47 11.85
CA HIS A 109 -31.15 -8.88 12.24
C HIS A 109 -30.50 -9.13 13.61
N ASN A 110 -29.66 -8.20 14.09
CA ASN A 110 -29.01 -8.29 15.40
C ASN A 110 -30.00 -8.06 16.56
N PHE A 111 -31.16 -7.44 16.31
CA PHE A 111 -32.14 -7.08 17.34
C PHE A 111 -33.33 -8.06 17.45
N LYS A 112 -33.25 -9.24 16.81
CA LYS A 112 -34.35 -10.23 16.81
C LYS A 112 -34.71 -10.76 18.21
N GLN A 113 -33.78 -10.78 19.16
CA GLN A 113 -33.95 -11.41 20.47
C GLN A 113 -34.58 -10.51 21.55
N LYS A 114 -35.08 -9.31 21.20
CA LYS A 114 -35.63 -8.29 22.15
C LYS A 114 -34.70 -7.95 23.33
N ASN A 115 -33.40 -8.15 23.17
CA ASN A 115 -32.37 -7.74 24.13
C ASN A 115 -31.44 -6.74 23.42
N ASP A 116 -31.63 -5.45 23.74
CA ASP A 116 -30.87 -4.36 23.12
C ASP A 116 -29.36 -4.50 23.39
N GLU A 117 -28.96 -4.89 24.61
CA GLU A 117 -27.55 -5.05 24.95
C GLU A 117 -26.87 -6.12 24.11
N LYS A 118 -27.55 -7.26 23.91
CA LYS A 118 -27.04 -8.34 23.05
C LYS A 118 -27.05 -7.93 21.58
N GLY A 119 -28.08 -7.22 21.13
CA GLY A 119 -28.15 -6.71 19.75
C GLY A 119 -27.02 -5.72 19.45
N PHE A 120 -26.70 -4.85 20.40
CA PHE A 120 -25.57 -3.93 20.29
C PHE A 120 -24.21 -4.63 20.32
N GLU A 121 -24.04 -5.66 21.16
CA GLU A 121 -22.84 -6.51 21.12
C GLU A 121 -22.63 -7.10 19.72
N LEU A 122 -23.68 -7.65 19.12
CA LEU A 122 -23.63 -8.21 17.76
C LEU A 122 -23.33 -7.12 16.72
N CYS A 123 -23.89 -5.91 16.87
CA CYS A 123 -23.57 -4.80 15.97
C CYS A 123 -22.09 -4.42 16.01
N ILE A 124 -21.46 -4.41 17.19
CA ILE A 124 -20.02 -4.11 17.30
C ILE A 124 -19.19 -5.16 16.57
N GLU A 125 -19.57 -6.43 16.70
CA GLU A 125 -18.93 -7.53 15.98
C GLU A 125 -19.14 -7.41 14.47
N SER A 126 -20.36 -7.08 14.02
CA SER A 126 -20.65 -6.81 12.61
C SER A 126 -19.84 -5.63 12.08
N LEU A 127 -19.77 -4.51 12.82
CA LEU A 127 -18.97 -3.33 12.45
C LEU A 127 -17.49 -3.67 12.29
N PHE A 128 -16.93 -4.47 13.20
CA PHE A 128 -15.54 -4.92 13.10
C PHE A 128 -15.32 -5.78 11.85
N HIS A 129 -16.16 -6.79 11.61
CA HIS A 129 -16.05 -7.65 10.43
C HIS A 129 -16.26 -6.89 9.12
N ASP A 130 -17.23 -5.98 9.08
CA ASP A 130 -17.47 -5.13 7.93
C ASP A 130 -16.31 -4.17 7.69
N SER A 131 -15.71 -3.60 8.75
CA SER A 131 -14.50 -2.76 8.63
C SER A 131 -13.35 -3.53 7.99
N ILE A 132 -13.07 -4.75 8.45
CA ILE A 132 -12.06 -5.61 7.84
C ILE A 132 -12.42 -5.92 6.39
N LYS A 133 -13.69 -6.26 6.12
CA LYS A 133 -14.15 -6.56 4.76
C LYS A 133 -13.99 -5.37 3.83
N ILE A 134 -14.35 -4.16 4.25
CA ILE A 134 -14.22 -2.92 3.47
C ILE A 134 -12.76 -2.70 3.07
N LEU A 135 -11.85 -2.85 4.05
CA LEU A 135 -10.41 -2.69 3.80
C LEU A 135 -9.83 -3.85 2.96
N LEU A 136 -10.46 -5.04 3.00
CA LEU A 136 -10.08 -6.19 2.16
C LEU A 136 -10.64 -6.13 0.73
N ASP A 137 -11.76 -5.43 0.48
CA ASP A 137 -12.51 -5.52 -0.80
C ASP A 137 -11.83 -4.80 -1.97
N GLN A 138 -10.51 -4.57 -1.88
CA GLN A 138 -9.59 -4.15 -2.94
C GLN A 138 -10.21 -3.28 -4.07
N LYS A 139 -10.84 -2.16 -3.71
CA LYS A 139 -10.91 -1.00 -4.63
C LYS A 139 -9.55 -0.28 -4.75
N GLY A 140 -8.47 -0.90 -4.25
CA GLY A 140 -7.07 -0.47 -4.25
C GLY A 140 -6.32 -0.64 -5.58
N ASN A 141 -7.00 -0.69 -6.72
CA ASN A 141 -6.33 -0.68 -8.03
C ASN A 141 -5.68 0.68 -8.37
N LYS A 142 -5.84 1.70 -7.51
CA LYS A 142 -5.29 3.05 -7.72
C LYS A 142 -3.81 3.16 -7.33
N LEU A 143 -3.34 2.41 -6.33
CA LEU A 143 -1.89 2.40 -6.02
C LEU A 143 -1.12 1.52 -6.98
N ARG A 144 -1.72 0.41 -7.44
CA ARG A 144 -1.22 -0.31 -8.63
C ARG A 144 -1.21 0.59 -9.85
N LYS A 145 -2.19 1.49 -10.01
CA LYS A 145 -2.21 2.51 -11.08
C LYS A 145 -1.13 3.59 -10.88
N ILE A 146 -0.86 4.05 -9.66
CA ILE A 146 0.22 5.01 -9.35
C ILE A 146 1.60 4.35 -9.54
N MET A 147 1.78 3.11 -9.10
CA MET A 147 2.99 2.31 -9.38
C MET A 147 3.12 1.98 -10.86
N LEU A 148 2.03 1.70 -11.59
CA LEU A 148 2.04 1.53 -13.05
C LEU A 148 2.36 2.85 -13.75
N LEU A 149 1.90 4.00 -13.24
CA LEU A 149 2.22 5.32 -13.79
C LEU A 149 3.69 5.68 -13.52
N ALA A 150 4.20 5.42 -12.32
CA ALA A 150 5.61 5.59 -11.97
C ALA A 150 6.51 4.60 -12.75
N ALA A 151 6.06 3.36 -12.95
CA ALA A 151 6.74 2.38 -13.79
C ALA A 151 6.67 2.76 -15.28
N ALA A 152 5.58 3.39 -15.74
CA ALA A 152 5.47 3.92 -17.10
C ALA A 152 6.44 5.08 -17.34
N GLU A 153 6.65 5.94 -16.34
CA GLU A 153 7.64 7.02 -16.38
C GLU A 153 9.08 6.45 -16.44
N SER A 154 9.37 5.43 -15.64
CA SER A 154 10.63 4.67 -15.72
C SER A 154 10.80 3.92 -17.04
N HIS A 155 9.71 3.43 -17.65
CA HIS A 155 9.72 2.76 -18.95
C HIS A 155 10.01 3.72 -20.12
N GLU A 156 9.49 4.96 -20.07
CA GLU A 156 9.85 6.00 -21.06
C GLU A 156 11.34 6.37 -20.94
N ILE A 157 11.87 6.52 -19.72
CA ILE A 157 13.31 6.73 -19.49
C ILE A 157 14.15 5.56 -20.04
N LEU A 158 13.71 4.32 -19.83
CA LEU A 158 14.42 3.13 -20.32
C LEU A 158 14.37 3.05 -21.86
N LYS A 159 13.24 3.40 -22.45
CA LYS A 159 13.03 3.44 -23.91
C LYS A 159 13.88 4.51 -24.57
N ASP A 160 13.98 5.70 -23.97
CA ASP A 160 14.85 6.77 -24.47
C ASP A 160 16.32 6.37 -24.40
N LYS A 161 16.77 5.73 -23.30
CA LYS A 161 18.13 5.19 -23.19
C LYS A 161 18.41 4.07 -24.21
N LEU A 162 17.46 3.16 -24.41
CA LEU A 162 17.59 2.11 -25.41
C LEU A 162 17.69 2.70 -26.83
N ARG A 163 16.90 3.73 -27.11
CA ARG A 163 16.95 4.46 -28.39
C ARG A 163 18.29 5.15 -28.58
N GLU A 164 18.81 5.83 -27.58
CA GLU A 164 20.15 6.44 -27.64
C GLU A 164 21.27 5.42 -27.87
N SER A 165 21.18 4.22 -27.26
CA SER A 165 22.15 3.14 -27.49
C SER A 165 22.05 2.59 -28.92
N LEU A 166 20.83 2.36 -29.43
CA LEU A 166 20.61 1.92 -30.81
C LEU A 166 21.11 2.95 -31.84
N ASP A 167 20.83 4.23 -31.63
CA ASP A 167 21.27 5.30 -32.53
C ASP A 167 22.80 5.38 -32.58
N LYS A 168 23.50 5.21 -31.44
CA LYS A 168 24.97 5.11 -31.41
C LYS A 168 25.49 3.93 -32.20
N GLN A 169 24.86 2.76 -32.08
CA GLN A 169 25.29 1.56 -32.79
C GLN A 169 25.04 1.67 -34.29
N ILE A 170 23.92 2.27 -34.71
CA ILE A 170 23.65 2.58 -36.12
C ILE A 170 24.72 3.54 -36.65
N GLN A 171 25.07 4.59 -35.90
CA GLN A 171 26.11 5.53 -36.33
C GLN A 171 27.47 4.85 -36.50
N LEU A 172 27.85 3.97 -35.57
CA LEU A 172 29.08 3.17 -35.68
C LEU A 172 29.05 2.25 -36.91
N LEU A 173 27.89 1.71 -37.26
CA LEU A 173 27.71 0.88 -38.45
C LEU A 173 27.83 1.72 -39.74
N GLU A 174 27.18 2.88 -39.78
CA GLU A 174 27.28 3.81 -40.91
C GLU A 174 28.71 4.28 -41.13
N ASP A 175 29.42 4.63 -40.05
CA ASP A 175 30.81 5.08 -40.13
C ASP A 175 31.75 3.94 -40.53
N PHE A 176 31.46 2.70 -40.12
CA PHE A 176 32.16 1.53 -40.61
C PHE A 176 31.98 1.36 -42.14
N PHE A 177 30.76 1.51 -42.65
CA PHE A 177 30.49 1.37 -44.09
C PHE A 177 31.01 2.55 -44.93
N LYS A 178 30.97 3.79 -44.41
CA LYS A 178 31.53 4.98 -45.10
C LYS A 178 33.03 4.87 -45.36
N ASN A 179 33.75 4.16 -44.49
CA ASN A 179 35.19 3.98 -44.58
C ASN A 179 35.60 2.68 -45.30
N TYR A 180 34.64 1.95 -45.91
CA TYR A 180 34.90 0.67 -46.56
C TYR A 180 34.83 0.79 -48.09
N PRO A 181 35.80 0.25 -48.85
CA PRO A 181 35.79 0.30 -50.31
C PRO A 181 34.58 -0.48 -50.89
N GLU A 182 33.87 0.14 -51.84
CA GLU A 182 32.56 -0.27 -52.38
C GLU A 182 32.55 -1.64 -53.08
N ASP A 183 33.72 -2.20 -53.37
CA ASP A 183 33.87 -3.24 -54.38
C ASP A 183 33.64 -4.67 -53.85
N LYS A 184 33.87 -4.96 -52.56
CA LYS A 184 33.61 -6.27 -51.93
C LYS A 184 33.46 -6.16 -50.42
N ILE A 185 32.22 -6.08 -49.94
CA ILE A 185 31.92 -6.27 -48.52
C ILE A 185 31.95 -7.78 -48.22
N ASP A 186 32.94 -8.23 -47.45
CA ASP A 186 33.00 -9.62 -47.00
C ASP A 186 31.84 -9.90 -46.02
N LYS A 187 30.98 -10.85 -46.39
CA LYS A 187 29.82 -11.29 -45.60
C LYS A 187 30.23 -11.71 -44.18
N TYR A 188 31.38 -12.34 -44.01
CA TYR A 188 31.87 -12.78 -42.70
C TYR A 188 32.32 -11.60 -41.84
N LEU A 189 32.85 -10.54 -42.44
CA LEU A 189 33.25 -9.34 -41.71
C LEU A 189 32.02 -8.58 -41.20
N VAL A 190 30.98 -8.45 -42.03
CA VAL A 190 29.70 -7.86 -41.61
C VAL A 190 29.05 -8.68 -40.50
N LEU A 191 28.98 -10.01 -40.64
CA LEU A 191 28.47 -10.89 -39.60
C LEU A 191 29.26 -10.76 -38.29
N THR A 192 30.59 -10.69 -38.36
CA THR A 192 31.44 -10.50 -37.18
C THR A 192 31.14 -9.17 -36.50
N LYS A 193 30.96 -8.09 -37.26
CA LYS A 193 30.66 -6.78 -36.69
C LYS A 193 29.26 -6.73 -36.05
N ILE A 194 28.26 -7.35 -36.68
CA ILE A 194 26.91 -7.50 -36.12
C ILE A 194 26.95 -8.29 -34.81
N VAL A 195 27.67 -9.42 -34.77
CA VAL A 195 27.82 -10.23 -33.54
C VAL A 195 28.53 -9.45 -32.43
N LEU A 196 29.58 -8.68 -32.76
CA LEU A 196 30.27 -7.85 -31.78
C LEU A 196 29.36 -6.74 -31.22
N MET A 197 28.52 -6.15 -32.06
CA MET A 197 27.52 -5.16 -31.62
C MET A 197 26.47 -5.80 -30.70
N ASP A 198 26.00 -7.01 -31.01
CA ASP A 198 25.04 -7.75 -30.18
C ASP A 198 25.61 -8.02 -28.77
N ILE A 199 26.88 -8.45 -28.70
CA ILE A 199 27.60 -8.66 -27.44
C ILE A 199 27.78 -7.33 -26.67
N GLU A 200 28.08 -6.23 -27.35
CA GLU A 200 28.21 -4.91 -26.72
C GLU A 200 26.88 -4.40 -26.15
N ILE A 201 25.77 -4.62 -26.84
CA ILE A 201 24.42 -4.28 -26.38
C ILE A 201 24.05 -5.11 -25.15
N GLU A 202 24.28 -6.42 -25.17
CA GLU A 202 24.03 -7.28 -24.00
C GLU A 202 24.87 -6.84 -22.80
N LYS A 203 26.15 -6.51 -23.03
CA LYS A 203 27.03 -6.03 -21.96
C LYS A 203 26.57 -4.70 -21.37
N GLU A 204 26.22 -3.71 -22.20
CA GLU A 204 25.70 -2.42 -21.72
C GLU A 204 24.39 -2.59 -20.95
N THR A 205 23.52 -3.51 -21.39
CA THR A 205 22.28 -3.86 -20.68
C THR A 205 22.55 -4.47 -19.32
N ILE A 206 23.52 -5.39 -19.22
CA ILE A 206 23.95 -6.02 -17.96
C ILE A 206 24.57 -4.98 -17.02
N ASP A 207 25.48 -4.13 -17.51
CA ASP A 207 26.15 -3.10 -16.70
C ASP A 207 25.13 -2.09 -16.15
N ASN A 208 24.17 -1.65 -16.96
CA ASN A 208 23.08 -0.79 -16.52
C ASN A 208 22.19 -1.47 -15.46
N THR A 209 21.88 -2.75 -15.64
CA THR A 209 21.09 -3.54 -14.68
C THR A 209 21.85 -3.72 -13.36
N LEU A 210 23.16 -3.93 -13.39
CA LEU A 210 24.00 -4.02 -12.20
C LEU A 210 24.04 -2.69 -11.43
N ILE A 211 24.15 -1.56 -12.12
CA ILE A 211 24.11 -0.22 -11.51
C ILE A 211 22.76 0.02 -10.81
N GLU A 212 21.65 -0.37 -11.44
CA GLU A 212 20.31 -0.29 -10.85
C GLU A 212 20.19 -1.17 -9.59
N ILE A 213 20.69 -2.41 -9.65
CA ILE A 213 20.71 -3.32 -8.50
C ILE A 213 21.59 -2.77 -7.35
N GLU A 214 22.72 -2.14 -7.65
CA GLU A 214 23.58 -1.52 -6.65
C GLU A 214 22.92 -0.31 -5.98
N LYS A 215 22.18 0.51 -6.73
CA LYS A 215 21.38 1.63 -6.19
C LYS A 215 20.30 1.14 -5.23
N ILE A 216 19.65 0.02 -5.55
CA ILE A 216 18.65 -0.61 -4.68
C ILE A 216 19.29 -1.18 -3.40
N LYS A 217 20.50 -1.74 -3.50
CA LYS A 217 21.22 -2.30 -2.35
C LYS A 217 21.84 -1.25 -1.41
N ASN A 218 22.13 -0.03 -1.88
CA ASN A 218 22.77 1.03 -1.08
C ASN A 218 22.10 2.42 -1.25
N PRO A 219 20.89 2.62 -0.70
CA PRO A 219 20.15 3.88 -0.87
C PRO A 219 20.79 5.11 -0.18
N GLN A 220 21.76 4.94 0.73
CA GLN A 220 22.30 6.03 1.57
C GLN A 220 23.50 6.82 0.98
N LYS A 221 23.98 6.52 -0.23
CA LYS A 221 25.14 7.26 -0.82
C LYS A 221 24.76 8.47 -1.69
N ASN A 222 23.49 8.65 -2.05
CA ASN A 222 23.08 9.71 -3.00
C ASN A 222 22.71 11.07 -2.38
N THR A 223 22.86 11.27 -1.06
CA THR A 223 22.52 12.55 -0.41
C THR A 223 23.72 13.42 0.00
N LYS A 224 24.97 13.07 -0.37
CA LYS A 224 26.15 13.83 0.09
C LYS A 224 26.87 14.74 -0.90
N ASN A 225 26.39 14.90 -2.13
CA ASN A 225 26.98 15.86 -3.08
C ASN A 225 25.97 16.97 -3.42
N GLY A 226 25.74 17.86 -2.47
CA GLY A 226 24.84 19.00 -2.61
C GLY A 226 24.92 19.98 -1.44
N ILE A 227 26.14 20.41 -1.09
CA ILE A 227 26.45 21.69 -0.42
C ILE A 227 27.72 22.23 -1.07
#